data_AF-A0A6I4RFQ1-F1
#
_entry.id   AF-A0A6I4RFQ1-F1
#
_cell.length_a   1.000
_cell.length_b   1.000
_cell.length_c   1.000
_cell.angle_alpha   90.00
_cell.angle_beta   90.00
_cell.angle_gamma   90.00
#
_symmetry.space_group_name_H-M   'P 1'
#
loop_
_entity.id
_entity.type
_entity.pdbx_description
1 polymer ?
#
loop_
_entity_poly.entity_id
_entity_poly.type
_entity_poly.pdbx_seq_one_letter_code
_entity_poly.pdbx_strand_id
1 'polypeptide(L)' 'MKNKVISTFPLKAVGLLSVTVENPDFSQSKPNEPVTIGGKNYIFHNIVMGRGIQKLDTFTVEYTEDNLLEKQVVF' A
#
# COMPACT_ATOMS: atom_id res chain seq x y z
N MET A 1 4.22 -5.35 -13.35
CA MET A 1 5.50 -5.18 -12.62
C MET A 1 5.25 -5.47 -11.15
N LYS A 2 6.15 -6.20 -10.46
CA LYS A 2 5.95 -6.56 -9.04
C LYS A 2 5.84 -5.29 -8.18
N ASN A 3 4.78 -5.21 -7.38
CA ASN A 3 4.50 -4.14 -6.42
C ASN A 3 4.37 -2.72 -7.04
N LYS A 4 3.99 -2.59 -8.33
CA LYS A 4 3.71 -1.27 -8.93
C LYS A 4 2.39 -0.72 -8.39
N VAL A 5 2.36 0.49 -7.86
CA VAL A 5 1.12 1.16 -7.43
C VAL A 5 0.23 1.42 -8.65
N ILE A 6 -0.98 0.89 -8.62
CA ILE A 6 -1.99 1.05 -9.69
C ILE A 6 -3.19 1.89 -9.25
N SER A 7 -3.39 2.07 -7.95
CA SER A 7 -4.46 2.91 -7.42
C SER A 7 -4.12 3.40 -6.01
N THR A 8 -4.61 4.59 -5.66
CA THR A 8 -4.61 5.10 -4.31
C THR A 8 -5.99 5.66 -3.96
N PHE A 9 -6.40 5.50 -2.70
CA PHE A 9 -7.67 6.03 -2.21
C PHE A 9 -7.53 6.59 -0.80
N PRO A 10 -7.82 7.88 -0.58
CA PRO A 10 -7.65 8.50 0.73
C PRO A 10 -8.77 8.12 1.69
N LEU A 11 -8.41 7.53 2.83
CA LEU A 11 -9.31 7.21 3.94
C LEU A 11 -9.25 8.33 4.99
N LYS A 12 -9.71 9.52 4.59
CA LYS A 12 -9.55 10.77 5.38
C LYS A 12 -10.06 10.69 6.81
N ALA A 13 -11.14 9.94 7.06
CA ALA A 13 -11.73 9.80 8.39
C ALA A 13 -10.81 9.12 9.42
N VAL A 14 -9.82 8.35 8.96
CA VAL A 14 -8.87 7.63 9.81
C VAL A 14 -7.41 8.05 9.56
N GLY A 15 -7.17 9.08 8.76
CA GLY A 15 -5.81 9.58 8.47
C GLY A 15 -4.94 8.61 7.68
N LEU A 16 -5.53 7.72 6.88
CA LEU A 16 -4.81 6.71 6.11
C LEU A 16 -4.96 6.91 4.60
N LEU A 17 -4.01 6.35 3.84
CA LEU A 17 -4.08 6.19 2.40
C LEU A 17 -4.12 4.70 2.07
N SER A 18 -5.15 4.27 1.36
CA SER A 18 -5.22 2.93 0.78
C SER A 18 -4.41 2.91 -0.51
N VAL A 19 -3.55 1.92 -0.67
CA VAL A 19 -2.63 1.75 -1.80
C VAL A 19 -2.83 0.36 -2.39
N THR A 20 -3.15 0.29 -3.68
CA THR A 20 -3.29 -0.98 -4.43
C THR A 20 -2.11 -1.14 -5.38
N VAL A 21 -1.53 -2.34 -5.40
CA VAL A 21 -0.37 -2.66 -6.24
C VAL A 21 -0.63 -3.84 -7.17
N GLU A 22 0.07 -3.86 -8.31
CA GLU A 22 0.08 -4.98 -9.24
C GLU A 22 1.04 -6.09 -8.75
N ASN A 23 0.62 -7.35 -8.85
CA ASN A 23 1.41 -8.54 -8.47
C ASN A 23 2.10 -8.38 -7.09
N PRO A 24 1.29 -8.22 -6.03
CA PRO A 24 1.77 -7.99 -4.67
C PRO A 24 2.63 -9.16 -4.17
N ASP A 25 3.71 -8.83 -3.46
CA ASP A 25 4.44 -9.77 -2.62
C ASP A 25 4.59 -9.18 -1.22
N PHE A 26 3.71 -9.64 -0.34
CA PHE A 26 3.66 -9.26 1.07
C PHE A 26 4.41 -10.24 1.97
N SER A 27 5.17 -11.20 1.42
CA SER A 27 5.78 -12.29 2.21
C SER A 27 6.71 -11.81 3.31
N GLN A 28 7.33 -10.64 3.14
CA GLN A 28 8.22 -10.02 4.12
C GLN A 28 7.57 -8.87 4.91
N SER A 29 6.37 -8.44 4.53
CA SER A 29 5.73 -7.28 5.15
C SER A 29 5.24 -7.59 6.56
N LYS A 30 5.47 -6.67 7.51
CA LYS A 30 4.86 -6.72 8.84
C LYS A 30 4.18 -5.39 9.18
N PRO A 31 3.05 -5.43 9.90
CA PRO A 31 2.42 -4.24 10.44
C PRO A 31 3.40 -3.37 11.22
N ASN A 32 3.31 -2.06 10.99
CA ASN A 32 4.14 -1.01 11.57
C ASN A 32 5.63 -1.03 11.19
N GLU A 33 6.02 -1.82 10.18
CA GLU A 33 7.34 -1.72 9.55
C GLU A 33 7.33 -0.68 8.41
N PRO A 34 8.47 0.00 8.15
CA PRO A 34 8.56 0.96 7.05
C PRO A 34 8.54 0.26 5.70
N VAL A 35 7.83 0.85 4.74
CA VAL A 35 7.83 0.45 3.32
C VAL A 35 8.28 1.62 2.46
N THR A 36 9.04 1.36 1.41
CA THR A 36 9.50 2.42 0.50
C THR A 36 8.63 2.48 -0.75
N ILE A 37 8.05 3.64 -1.06
CA ILE A 37 7.25 3.87 -2.26
C ILE A 37 7.91 4.99 -3.08
N GLY A 38 8.51 4.61 -4.21
CA GLY A 38 9.27 5.51 -5.10
C GLY A 38 10.24 6.45 -4.39
N GLY A 39 11.04 5.88 -3.47
CA GLY A 39 12.14 6.58 -2.79
C GLY A 39 11.78 7.28 -1.47
N LYS A 40 10.51 7.25 -1.06
CA LYS A 40 10.06 7.76 0.25
C LYS A 40 9.58 6.61 1.14
N ASN A 41 9.82 6.72 2.44
CA ASN A 41 9.38 5.72 3.41
C ASN A 41 8.01 6.09 3.98
N TYR A 42 7.18 5.07 4.18
CA TYR A 42 5.86 5.14 4.78
C TYR A 42 5.70 4.01 5.81
N ILE A 43 4.79 4.14 6.76
CA ILE A 43 4.47 3.10 7.74
C ILE A 43 3.39 2.20 7.17
N PHE A 44 3.74 0.92 6.93
CA PHE A 44 2.75 -0.07 6.52
C PHE A 44 1.87 -0.43 7.71
N HIS A 45 0.56 -0.21 7.61
CA HIS A 45 -0.36 -0.52 8.70
C HIS A 45 -0.93 -1.93 8.56
N ASN A 46 -1.72 -2.17 7.53
CA ASN A 46 -2.34 -3.47 7.34
C ASN A 46 -2.74 -3.73 5.88
N ILE A 47 -2.87 -5.00 5.55
CA ILE A 47 -3.51 -5.43 4.31
C ILE A 47 -5.02 -5.28 4.49
N VAL A 48 -5.69 -4.70 3.49
CA VAL A 48 -7.15 -4.63 3.45
C VAL A 48 -7.67 -5.95 2.92
N MET A 49 -8.25 -6.79 3.78
CA MET A 49 -8.92 -8.02 3.36
C MET A 49 -10.36 -7.69 2.91
N GLY A 50 -10.59 -7.65 1.59
CA GLY A 50 -11.94 -7.63 1.04
C GLY A 50 -12.69 -8.96 1.29
N ARG A 51 -14.01 -8.92 1.44
CA ARG A 51 -14.86 -10.13 1.51
C ARG A 51 -15.00 -10.74 0.10
N GLY A 52 -14.44 -11.93 -0.17
CA GLY A 52 -14.56 -12.64 -1.46
C GLY A 52 -13.40 -13.60 -1.79
N ILE A 53 -13.28 -14.03 -3.05
CA ILE A 53 -12.07 -14.68 -3.61
C ILE A 53 -10.98 -13.60 -3.65
N GLN A 54 -10.29 -13.47 -2.53
CA GLN A 54 -9.39 -12.38 -2.16
C GLN A 54 -8.27 -12.16 -3.18
N LYS A 55 -8.15 -10.94 -3.69
CA LYS A 55 -6.85 -10.43 -4.12
C LYS A 55 -6.27 -9.60 -2.98
N LEU A 56 -5.29 -10.18 -2.30
CA LEU A 56 -4.46 -9.50 -1.31
C LEU A 56 -3.52 -8.58 -2.09
N ASP A 57 -4.00 -7.43 -2.58
CA ASP A 57 -3.22 -6.47 -3.39
C ASP A 57 -3.27 -5.04 -2.87
N THR A 58 -3.98 -4.81 -1.77
CA THR A 58 -4.25 -3.49 -1.22
C THR A 58 -3.85 -3.42 0.25
N PHE A 59 -3.14 -2.36 0.62
CA PHE A 59 -2.68 -2.10 1.98
C PHE A 59 -2.87 -0.62 2.34
N THR A 60 -2.65 -0.27 3.60
CA THR A 60 -2.76 1.11 4.10
C THR A 60 -1.42 1.64 4.60
N VAL A 61 -1.20 2.93 4.38
CA VAL A 61 -0.12 3.74 4.96
C VAL A 61 -0.70 5.03 5.54
N GLU A 62 0.12 5.84 6.22
CA GLU A 62 -0.29 7.18 6.64
C GLU A 62 -0.72 8.04 5.44
N TYR A 63 -1.71 8.91 5.67
CA TYR A 63 -2.18 9.81 4.62
C TYR A 63 -1.06 10.76 4.16
N THR A 64 -0.88 10.85 2.85
CA THR A 64 0.01 11.80 2.17
C THR A 64 -0.69 12.37 0.93
N GLU A 65 -0.30 13.58 0.53
CA GLU A 65 -0.71 14.19 -0.75
C GLU A 65 0.26 13.85 -1.90
N ASP A 66 1.31 13.06 -1.63
CA ASP A 66 2.24 12.59 -2.64
C ASP A 66 1.51 11.81 -3.76
N ASN A 67 1.83 12.11 -5.01
CA ASN A 67 1.40 11.25 -6.12
C ASN A 67 2.20 9.94 -6.06
N LEU A 68 1.53 8.83 -5.71
CA LEU A 68 2.15 7.50 -5.60
C LEU A 68 1.93 6.62 -6.84
N LEU A 69 1.11 7.06 -7.80
CA LEU A 69 0.78 6.27 -8.97
C LEU A 69 2.04 5.90 -9.75
N GLU A 70 2.04 4.65 -10.25
CA GLU A 70 3.12 4.06 -11.04
C GLU A 70 4.47 3.88 -10.34
N LYS A 71 4.60 4.30 -9.08
CA LYS A 71 5.78 4.03 -8.26
C LYS A 71 5.81 2.58 -7.82
N GLN A 72 7.01 2.08 -7.53
CA GLN A 72 7.21 0.73 -6.99
C GLN A 72 7.21 0.77 -5.47
N VAL A 73 6.57 -0.24 -4.86
CA VAL A 73 6.62 -0.50 -3.41
C VAL A 73 7.66 -1.57 -3.09
N VAL A 74 8.51 -1.28 -2.11
CA VAL A 74 9.45 -2.21 -1.49
C VAL A 74 8.97 -2.46 -0.07
N PHE A 75 8.63 -3.72 0.21
CA PHE A 75 8.18 -4.20 1.52
C PHE A 75 9.35 -4.69 2.36
#